data_AF-A0A6L2PEL8-F1
#
_entry.id   AF-A0A6L2PEL8-F1
#
_cell.length_a   1.000
_cell.length_b   1.000
_cell.length_c   1.000
_cell.angle_alpha   90.00
_cell.angle_beta   90.00
_cell.angle_gamma   90.00
#
_symmetry.space_group_name_H-M   'P 1'
#
loop_
_entity.id
_entity.type
_entity.pdbx_description
1 polymer ?
#
loop_
_entity_poly.entity_id
_entity_poly.type
_entity_poly.pdbx_seq_one_letter_code
_entity_poly.pdbx_strand_id
1 'polypeptide(L)'
;MATESEEEVEVLDVVSPKFEDEVEVLDFMSPKFNPLKALYSKNVRLPIPNAPVLDNIHKYRSALNRPAKKQSAQVAKDSEPGPSSEQPKRRFLPHQQPIRNPQPARVMRNVLTRMKDITGPLSVLYSCMERRVRIK
;
A
#
# COMPACT_ATOMS: atom_id res chain seq x y z
N MET A 1 43.51 62.67 31.86
CA MET A 1 44.29 61.73 31.03
C MET A 1 44.09 60.36 31.65
N ALA A 2 43.64 59.39 30.83
CA ALA A 2 43.53 57.95 31.10
C ALA A 2 42.49 57.50 32.15
N THR A 3 41.66 56.48 31.93
CA THR A 3 41.29 55.66 30.77
C THR A 3 39.99 54.95 31.17
N GLU A 4 39.04 54.87 30.25
CA GLU A 4 37.88 53.98 30.31
C GLU A 4 38.35 52.52 30.45
N SER A 5 37.70 51.75 31.32
CA SER A 5 37.78 50.30 31.35
C SER A 5 36.35 49.76 31.25
N GLU A 6 35.88 49.68 30.00
CA GLU A 6 34.73 48.86 29.62
C GLU A 6 35.18 47.39 29.74
N GLU A 7 34.68 46.69 30.74
CA GLU A 7 34.74 45.23 30.77
C GLU A 7 33.60 44.70 29.87
N GLU A 8 33.89 44.62 28.57
CA GLU A 8 33.14 43.76 27.66
C GLU A 8 33.37 42.30 28.10
N VAL A 9 32.42 41.74 28.82
CA VAL A 9 32.31 40.28 28.94
C VAL A 9 31.79 39.78 27.60
N GLU A 10 32.70 39.46 26.68
CA GLU A 10 32.40 38.63 25.53
C GLU A 10 31.79 37.32 26.05
N VAL A 11 30.47 37.22 25.92
CA VAL A 11 29.78 35.95 25.91
C VAL A 11 30.23 35.26 24.62
N LEU A 12 31.37 34.57 24.71
CA LEU A 12 31.73 33.55 23.75
C LEU A 12 30.60 32.52 23.79
N ASP A 13 29.68 32.66 22.82
CA ASP A 13 28.78 31.59 22.43
C ASP A 13 29.65 30.39 22.08
N VAL A 14 29.84 29.52 23.06
CA VAL A 14 30.33 28.15 22.89
C VAL A 14 29.24 27.44 22.08
N VAL A 15 29.24 27.68 20.77
CA VAL A 15 28.58 26.84 19.79
C VAL A 15 29.20 25.47 19.98
N SER A 16 28.46 24.61 20.66
CA SER A 16 28.86 23.23 20.91
C SER A 16 29.32 22.62 19.57
N PRO A 17 30.58 22.18 19.44
CA PRO A 17 31.12 21.65 18.19
C PRO A 17 30.46 20.33 17.78
N LYS A 18 29.54 19.81 18.60
CA LYS A 18 28.83 18.55 18.35
C LYS A 18 27.84 18.61 17.20
N PHE A 19 27.41 19.78 16.74
CA PHE A 19 26.36 19.85 15.71
C PHE A 19 26.91 19.68 14.30
N GLU A 20 28.08 20.27 13.99
CA GLU A 20 28.64 20.24 12.64
C GLU A 20 29.13 18.84 12.24
N ASP A 21 29.78 18.14 13.16
CA ASP A 21 30.17 16.73 12.97
C ASP A 21 28.95 15.83 12.74
N GLU A 22 27.81 16.14 13.37
CA GLU A 22 26.58 15.37 13.16
C GLU A 22 25.95 15.60 11.80
N VAL A 23 26.04 16.82 11.27
CA VAL A 23 25.57 17.14 9.91
C VAL A 23 26.43 16.42 8.87
N GLU A 24 27.75 16.41 9.03
CA GLU A 24 28.67 15.69 8.12
C GLU A 24 28.47 14.18 8.15
N VAL A 25 28.13 13.60 9.32
CA VAL A 25 27.91 12.16 9.47
C VAL A 25 26.55 11.73 8.89
N LEU A 26 25.59 12.66 8.81
CA LEU A 26 24.23 12.40 8.30
C LEU A 26 24.04 12.72 6.82
N ASP A 27 24.94 13.51 6.24
CA ASP A 27 24.88 13.86 4.84
C ASP A 27 25.34 12.71 3.94
N PHE A 28 24.50 12.33 2.99
CA PHE A 28 24.75 11.22 2.07
C PHE A 28 25.93 11.46 1.13
N MET A 29 26.28 12.73 0.87
CA MET A 29 27.36 13.10 -0.05
C MET A 29 28.70 13.35 0.65
N SER A 30 28.72 13.27 1.98
CA SER A 30 29.92 13.47 2.80
C SER A 30 30.81 12.23 2.84
N PRO A 31 32.15 12.39 2.88
CA PRO A 31 33.08 11.26 3.02
C PRO A 31 32.99 10.58 4.39
N LYS A 32 32.41 11.23 5.40
CA LYS A 32 32.24 10.70 6.77
C LYS A 32 30.84 10.13 7.04
N PHE A 33 30.06 9.89 5.99
CA PHE A 33 28.68 9.41 6.11
C PHE A 33 28.59 8.08 6.88
N ASN A 34 27.78 8.04 7.95
CA ASN A 34 27.51 6.82 8.70
C ASN A 34 26.08 6.32 8.42
N PRO A 35 25.93 5.22 7.65
CA PRO A 35 24.60 4.72 7.27
C PRO A 35 23.78 4.23 8.46
N LEU A 36 24.44 3.71 9.50
CA LEU A 36 23.75 3.21 10.69
C LEU A 36 23.18 4.36 11.52
N LYS A 37 23.95 5.44 11.70
CA LYS A 37 23.46 6.65 12.39
C LYS A 37 22.34 7.32 11.60
N ALA A 38 22.48 7.39 10.26
CA ALA A 38 21.43 7.91 9.38
C ALA A 38 20.11 7.14 9.55
N LEU A 39 20.15 5.81 9.54
CA LEU A 39 18.96 4.95 9.63
C LEU A 39 18.11 5.19 10.89
N TYR A 40 18.75 5.48 12.03
CA TYR A 40 18.06 5.68 13.31
C TYR A 40 17.81 7.14 13.69
N SER A 41 18.38 8.09 12.95
CA SER A 41 18.17 9.51 13.21
C SER A 41 16.84 10.01 12.62
N LYS A 42 16.26 11.03 13.23
CA LYS A 42 15.01 11.64 12.76
C LYS A 42 15.23 12.75 11.71
N ASN A 43 16.46 13.25 11.59
CA ASN A 43 16.77 14.51 10.89
C ASN A 43 17.52 14.30 9.57
N VAL A 44 17.36 13.14 8.92
CA VAL A 44 18.04 12.83 7.65
C VAL A 44 17.44 13.67 6.51
N ARG A 45 18.30 14.40 5.79
CA ARG A 45 17.91 15.14 4.59
C ARG A 45 18.24 14.31 3.36
N LEU A 46 17.21 13.90 2.61
CA LEU A 46 17.41 13.19 1.35
C LEU A 46 17.97 14.16 0.28
N PRO A 47 18.91 13.72 -0.58
CA PRO A 47 19.43 14.57 -1.66
C PRO A 47 18.34 15.03 -2.63
N ILE A 48 17.29 14.22 -2.81
CA ILE A 48 16.11 14.54 -3.62
C ILE A 48 14.89 14.47 -2.69
N PRO A 49 14.33 15.61 -2.25
CA PRO A 49 13.26 15.63 -1.25
C PRO A 49 11.96 14.99 -1.76
N ASN A 50 11.71 15.04 -3.06
CA ASN A 50 10.50 14.51 -3.70
C ASN A 50 10.72 13.14 -4.37
N ALA A 51 11.75 12.40 -3.95
CA ALA A 51 11.99 11.06 -4.48
C ALA A 51 10.83 10.11 -4.12
N PRO A 52 10.34 9.28 -5.06
CA PRO A 52 9.30 8.32 -4.77
C PRO A 52 9.81 7.26 -3.79
N VAL A 53 9.05 7.00 -2.72
CA VAL A 53 9.42 5.98 -1.74
C VAL A 53 9.08 4.60 -2.30
N LEU A 54 10.10 3.75 -2.41
CA LEU A 54 10.00 2.38 -2.93
C LEU A 54 10.22 1.39 -1.78
N ASP A 55 9.23 1.25 -0.90
CA ASP A 55 9.33 0.49 0.36
C ASP A 55 9.67 -0.99 0.22
N ASN A 56 9.58 -1.56 -0.99
CA ASN A 56 9.78 -2.98 -1.20
C ASN A 56 10.45 -3.28 -2.56
N ILE A 57 11.11 -4.44 -2.60
CA ILE A 57 11.87 -4.91 -3.77
C ILE A 57 10.98 -5.01 -5.01
N HIS A 58 9.70 -5.34 -4.82
CA HIS A 58 8.72 -5.41 -5.89
C HIS A 58 8.44 -4.02 -6.51
N LYS A 59 8.16 -2.98 -5.70
CA LYS A 59 7.98 -1.59 -6.19
C LYS A 59 9.24 -1.12 -6.91
N TYR A 60 10.42 -1.40 -6.36
CA TYR A 60 11.70 -1.05 -6.98
C TYR A 60 11.88 -1.67 -8.36
N ARG A 61 11.71 -3.00 -8.47
CA ARG A 61 11.80 -3.72 -9.75
C ARG A 61 10.75 -3.27 -10.75
N SER A 62 9.53 -2.96 -10.31
CA SER A 62 8.48 -2.44 -11.17
C SER A 62 8.77 -1.03 -11.69
N ALA A 63 9.41 -0.18 -10.89
CA ALA A 63 9.82 1.16 -11.31
C ALA A 63 10.94 1.11 -12.35
N LEU A 64 11.95 0.25 -12.15
CA LEU A 64 13.04 0.04 -13.12
C LEU A 64 12.56 -0.54 -14.44
N ASN A 65 11.69 -1.55 -14.39
CA ASN A 65 11.19 -2.25 -15.56
C ASN A 65 9.96 -1.58 -16.17
N ARG A 66 9.65 -0.33 -15.78
CA ARG A 66 8.48 0.37 -16.32
C ARG A 66 8.78 0.70 -17.78
N PRO A 67 8.07 0.11 -18.76
CA PRO A 67 8.17 0.60 -20.13
C PRO A 67 7.75 2.08 -20.12
N ALA A 68 8.50 2.93 -20.81
CA ALA A 68 8.23 4.36 -20.89
C ALA A 68 6.74 4.55 -21.23
N LYS A 69 5.95 5.03 -20.27
CA LYS A 69 4.51 5.23 -20.50
C LYS A 69 4.38 6.32 -21.56
N LYS A 70 3.93 5.94 -22.76
CA LYS A 70 3.08 6.84 -23.56
C LYS A 70 1.99 7.33 -22.61
N GLN A 71 1.88 8.64 -22.45
CA GLN A 71 0.84 9.24 -21.63
C GLN A 71 -0.50 8.74 -22.16
N SER A 72 -1.12 7.79 -21.46
CA SER A 72 -2.47 7.36 -21.78
C SER A 72 -3.38 8.52 -21.39
N ALA A 73 -3.83 9.26 -22.40
CA ALA A 73 -5.05 10.05 -22.30
C ALA A 73 -6.13 9.20 -21.61
N GLN A 74 -6.96 9.84 -20.81
CA GLN A 74 -8.12 9.20 -20.18
C GLN A 74 -8.94 8.51 -21.26
N VAL A 75 -8.81 7.18 -21.38
CA VAL A 75 -9.67 6.38 -22.24
C VAL A 75 -10.81 5.89 -21.36
N ALA A 76 -12.01 6.28 -21.80
CA ALA A 76 -13.27 5.99 -21.19
C ALA A 76 -13.43 4.49 -20.87
N LYS A 77 -14.17 4.23 -19.80
CA LYS A 77 -14.86 2.96 -19.60
C LYS A 77 -15.68 2.70 -20.86
N ASP A 78 -15.36 1.60 -21.54
CA ASP A 78 -16.18 0.80 -22.46
C ASP A 78 -15.23 0.20 -23.50
N SER A 79 -14.60 -0.91 -23.13
CA SER A 79 -13.90 -1.76 -24.08
C SER A 79 -14.08 -3.20 -23.62
N GLU A 80 -14.89 -3.91 -24.41
CA GLU A 80 -15.01 -5.35 -24.47
C GLU A 80 -13.66 -6.06 -24.25
N PRO A 81 -13.63 -7.22 -23.56
CA PRO A 81 -12.41 -7.98 -23.37
C PRO A 81 -11.91 -8.53 -24.72
N GLY A 82 -11.01 -7.79 -25.36
CA GLY A 82 -10.25 -8.28 -26.50
C GLY A 82 -9.45 -9.53 -26.12
N PRO A 83 -9.24 -10.50 -27.05
CA PRO A 83 -8.59 -11.75 -26.74
C PRO A 83 -7.08 -11.55 -26.63
N SER A 84 -6.58 -11.07 -25.49
CA SER A 84 -5.21 -11.40 -25.11
C SER A 84 -5.23 -12.87 -24.67
N SER A 85 -4.93 -13.77 -25.61
CA SER A 85 -4.97 -15.23 -25.46
C SER A 85 -3.96 -15.79 -24.45
N GLU A 86 -3.13 -14.96 -23.84
CA GLU A 86 -2.18 -15.38 -22.83
C GLU A 86 -2.68 -14.99 -21.44
N GLN A 87 -3.44 -15.91 -20.84
CA GLN A 87 -3.70 -15.89 -19.40
C GLN A 87 -2.36 -15.73 -18.66
N PRO A 88 -2.27 -14.87 -17.63
CA PRO A 88 -1.02 -14.66 -16.91
C PRO A 88 -0.51 -15.99 -16.36
N LYS A 89 0.63 -16.46 -16.91
CA LYS A 89 1.21 -17.75 -16.53
C LYS A 89 1.62 -17.71 -15.06
N ARG A 90 0.93 -18.50 -14.23
CA ARG A 90 1.26 -18.68 -12.82
C ARG A 90 2.72 -19.13 -12.68
N ARG A 91 3.48 -18.49 -11.77
CA ARG A 91 4.91 -18.76 -11.53
C ARG A 91 5.18 -19.99 -10.66
N PHE A 92 4.16 -20.52 -9.99
CA PHE A 92 4.32 -21.63 -9.06
C PHE A 92 4.19 -22.98 -9.77
N LEU A 93 5.08 -23.91 -9.44
CA LEU A 93 4.95 -25.32 -9.85
C LEU A 93 3.64 -25.91 -9.28
N PRO A 94 3.06 -26.94 -9.92
CA PRO A 94 1.78 -27.51 -9.48
C PRO A 94 1.72 -27.89 -7.99
N HIS A 95 2.82 -28.40 -7.42
CA HIS A 95 2.93 -28.77 -6.00
C HIS A 95 3.18 -27.60 -5.05
N GLN A 96 3.56 -26.43 -5.57
CA GLN A 96 3.74 -25.19 -4.80
C GLN A 96 2.45 -24.35 -4.76
N GLN A 97 1.39 -24.81 -5.42
CA GLN A 97 0.12 -24.10 -5.41
C GLN A 97 -0.52 -24.22 -4.03
N PRO A 98 -1.21 -23.17 -3.55
CA PRO A 98 -2.04 -23.28 -2.37
C PRO A 98 -3.00 -24.45 -2.52
N ILE A 99 -3.05 -25.31 -1.50
CA ILE A 99 -4.00 -26.43 -1.45
C ILE A 99 -5.41 -25.85 -1.52
N ARG A 100 -6.16 -26.22 -2.56
CA ARG A 100 -7.55 -25.80 -2.69
C ARG A 100 -8.36 -26.57 -1.65
N ASN A 101 -8.66 -25.92 -0.54
CA ASN A 101 -9.67 -26.42 0.38
C ASN A 101 -11.04 -26.18 -0.28
N PRO A 102 -11.78 -27.22 -0.70
CA PRO A 102 -13.13 -27.01 -1.19
C PRO A 102 -13.95 -26.46 -0.02
N GLN A 103 -14.21 -25.16 -0.05
CA GLN A 103 -15.16 -24.56 0.89
C GLN A 103 -16.51 -25.18 0.59
N PRO A 104 -17.23 -25.72 1.59
CA PRO A 104 -18.58 -26.21 1.35
C PRO A 104 -19.40 -25.07 0.78
N ALA A 105 -20.13 -25.34 -0.30
CA ALA A 105 -21.05 -24.36 -0.88
C ALA A 105 -22.01 -23.93 0.23
N ARG A 106 -21.93 -22.65 0.63
CA ARG A 106 -22.83 -22.13 1.64
C ARG A 106 -24.23 -22.14 1.04
N VAL A 107 -25.15 -22.88 1.66
CA VAL A 107 -26.56 -22.81 1.28
C VAL A 107 -27.02 -21.38 1.51
N MET A 108 -27.35 -20.68 0.43
CA MET A 108 -27.83 -19.31 0.53
C MET A 108 -29.21 -19.32 1.19
N ARG A 109 -29.30 -18.67 2.36
CA ARG A 109 -30.56 -18.48 3.09
C ARG A 109 -31.33 -17.36 2.40
N ASN A 110 -32.34 -17.72 1.61
CA ASN A 110 -33.22 -16.81 0.90
C ASN A 110 -34.68 -17.09 1.32
N VAL A 111 -35.61 -16.30 0.79
CA VAL A 111 -37.03 -16.43 1.14
C VAL A 111 -37.55 -17.82 0.74
N LEU A 112 -37.19 -18.33 -0.44
CA LEU A 112 -37.62 -19.65 -0.91
C LEU A 112 -37.10 -20.80 -0.04
N THR A 113 -35.86 -20.72 0.45
CA THR A 113 -35.32 -21.73 1.37
C THR A 113 -35.98 -21.66 2.73
N ARG A 114 -36.33 -20.46 3.22
CA ARG A 114 -37.06 -20.31 4.49
C ARG A 114 -38.53 -20.71 4.42
N MET A 115 -39.18 -20.50 3.28
CA MET A 115 -40.60 -20.85 3.07
C MET A 115 -40.86 -22.36 3.20
N LYS A 116 -39.83 -23.20 3.00
CA LYS A 116 -39.90 -24.66 3.19
C LYS A 116 -40.07 -25.06 4.65
N ASP A 117 -39.37 -24.36 5.55
CA ASP A 117 -39.20 -24.78 6.94
C ASP A 117 -40.09 -24.00 7.93
N ILE A 118 -40.66 -22.86 7.50
CA ILE A 118 -41.50 -22.00 8.33
C ILE A 118 -42.97 -22.44 8.27
N THR A 119 -43.65 -22.50 9.40
CA THR A 119 -45.10 -22.72 9.48
C THR A 119 -45.87 -21.40 9.40
N GLY A 120 -46.96 -21.34 8.63
CA GLY A 120 -47.88 -20.20 8.60
C GLY A 120 -48.23 -19.75 7.17
N PRO A 121 -48.49 -18.46 6.92
CA PRO A 121 -48.89 -18.00 5.59
C PRO A 121 -47.82 -18.26 4.51
N LEU A 122 -46.54 -18.25 4.89
CA LEU A 122 -45.43 -18.56 3.99
C LEU A 122 -45.37 -20.03 3.56
N SER A 123 -45.76 -20.99 4.42
CA SER A 123 -45.86 -22.41 4.00
C SER A 123 -47.03 -22.65 3.05
N VAL A 124 -48.13 -21.92 3.23
CA VAL A 124 -49.27 -21.98 2.30
C VAL A 124 -48.84 -21.49 0.92
N LEU A 125 -48.14 -20.35 0.85
CA LEU A 125 -47.55 -19.84 -0.40
C LEU A 125 -46.58 -20.85 -1.04
N TYR A 126 -45.74 -21.52 -0.24
CA TYR A 126 -44.85 -22.58 -0.71
C TYR A 126 -45.64 -23.73 -1.35
N SER A 127 -46.73 -24.19 -0.72
CA SER A 127 -47.59 -25.24 -1.27
C SER A 127 -48.31 -24.83 -2.56
N CYS A 128 -48.75 -23.57 -2.68
CA CYS A 128 -49.34 -23.03 -3.90
C CYS A 128 -48.31 -22.98 -5.04
N MET A 129 -47.08 -22.59 -4.73
CA MET A 129 -45.96 -22.58 -5.67
C MET A 129 -45.62 -23.99 -6.16
N GLU A 130 -45.47 -24.97 -5.26
CA GLU A 130 -45.18 -26.37 -5.62
C GLU A 130 -46.27 -26.98 -6.52
N ARG A 131 -47.54 -26.70 -6.20
CA ARG A 131 -48.70 -27.16 -6.97
C ARG A 131 -48.97 -26.32 -8.22
N ARG A 132 -48.19 -25.27 -8.47
CA ARG A 132 -48.37 -24.28 -9.56
C ARG A 132 -49.80 -23.74 -9.66
N VAL A 133 -50.43 -23.47 -8.51
CA VAL A 133 -51.78 -22.91 -8.45
C VAL A 133 -51.73 -21.42 -8.69
N ARG A 134 -52.48 -20.94 -9.70
CA ARG A 134 -52.63 -19.51 -9.97
C ARG A 134 -53.67 -18.92 -9.03
N ILE A 135 -53.22 -18.10 -8.09
CA ILE A 135 -54.08 -17.33 -7.18
C ILE A 135 -54.67 -16.16 -7.96
N LYS A 136 -55.99 -15.95 -7.87
CA LYS A 136 -56.73 -14.84 -8.47
C LYS A 136 -57.09 -13.81 -7.41
#